data_AF-A0AAV7ZPX5-F1
#
_entry.id   AF-A0AAV7ZPX5-F1
#
_cell.length_a   1.000
_cell.length_b   1.000
_cell.length_c   1.000
_cell.angle_alpha   90.00
_cell.angle_beta   90.00
_cell.angle_gamma   90.00
#
_symmetry.space_group_name_H-M   'P 1'
#
loop_
_entity.id
_entity.type
_entity.pdbx_description
1 polymer ?
#
loop_
_entity_poly.entity_id
_entity_poly.type
_entity_poly.pdbx_seq_one_letter_code
_entity_poly.pdbx_strand_id
1 'polypeptide(L)'
;MFADDLILLMKGSLIEINFQLQKIYKIIKDFGMNPNDDKTKKTLIPKEILYLGIWLDKKTHLKFNLDKVKANFKKLINILQQKNFSNGLKIQFFKAVLHSQLLYGLEIFDLTKTDFKDIDTWINKKITKFLLINPHSPRLIYKTEAKN
;
A
#
# COMPACT_ATOMS: atom_id res chain seq x y z
N MET A 1 -8.41 9.13 -13.03
CA MET A 1 -7.42 10.02 -13.67
C MET A 1 -6.71 10.75 -12.57
N PHE A 2 -5.38 10.73 -12.57
CA PHE A 2 -4.56 11.43 -11.61
C PHE A 2 -3.28 11.86 -12.31
N ALA A 3 -3.03 13.17 -12.40
CA ALA A 3 -1.98 13.73 -13.25
C ALA A 3 -2.08 13.16 -14.69
N ASP A 4 -1.03 12.51 -15.18
CA ASP A 4 -0.93 11.85 -16.49
C ASP A 4 -1.44 10.40 -16.49
N ASP A 5 -1.67 9.80 -15.32
CA ASP A 5 -2.14 8.41 -15.20
C ASP A 5 -3.67 8.31 -15.37
N LEU A 6 -4.10 7.62 -16.42
CA LEU A 6 -5.51 7.36 -16.75
C LEU A 6 -5.81 5.85 -16.80
N ILE A 7 -6.89 5.44 -16.13
CA ILE A 7 -7.54 4.14 -16.32
C ILE A 7 -8.95 4.38 -16.82
N LEU A 8 -9.34 3.58 -17.81
CA LEU A 8 -10.68 3.52 -18.35
C LEU A 8 -11.25 2.13 -18.13
N LEU A 9 -12.34 2.06 -17.38
CA LEU A 9 -13.12 0.84 -17.20
C LEU A 9 -14.25 0.86 -18.20
N MET A 10 -14.26 -0.10 -19.12
CA MET A 10 -15.32 -0.25 -20.12
C MET A 10 -15.77 -1.70 -20.20
N LYS A 11 -17.05 -1.90 -20.49
CA LYS A 11 -17.59 -3.21 -20.84
C LYS A 11 -17.38 -3.43 -22.34
N GLY A 12 -16.92 -4.61 -22.71
CA GLY A 12 -16.73 -4.97 -24.11
C GLY A 12 -15.61 -5.98 -24.31
N SER A 13 -15.49 -6.43 -25.55
CA SER A 13 -14.40 -7.24 -26.06
C SER A 13 -13.11 -6.44 -26.17
N LEU A 14 -11.98 -7.14 -26.31
CA LEU A 14 -10.68 -6.50 -26.54
C LEU A 14 -10.63 -5.68 -27.84
N ILE A 15 -11.43 -6.07 -28.85
CA ILE A 15 -11.57 -5.35 -30.11
C ILE A 15 -12.23 -3.99 -29.88
N GLU A 16 -13.32 -3.95 -29.12
CA GLU A 16 -14.00 -2.70 -28.77
C GLU A 16 -13.11 -1.79 -27.93
N ILE A 17 -12.37 -2.36 -26.96
CA ILE A 17 -11.37 -1.63 -26.16
C ILE A 17 -10.31 -1.00 -27.06
N ASN A 18 -9.77 -1.75 -28.03
CA ASN A 18 -8.79 -1.23 -28.98
C ASN A 18 -9.35 -0.10 -29.83
N PHE A 19 -10.60 -0.24 -30.30
CA PHE A 19 -11.24 0.79 -31.11
C PHE A 19 -11.44 2.09 -30.32
N GLN A 20 -11.87 2.01 -29.06
CA GLN A 20 -12.01 3.19 -28.21
C GLN A 20 -10.66 3.82 -27.88
N LEU A 21 -9.64 3.00 -27.64
CA LEU A 21 -8.28 3.50 -27.39
C LEU A 21 -7.74 4.34 -28.55
N GLN A 22 -7.99 3.94 -29.80
CA GLN A 22 -7.57 4.74 -30.97
C GLN A 22 -8.25 6.11 -31.01
N LYS A 23 -9.53 6.19 -30.62
CA LYS A 23 -10.24 7.47 -30.51
C LYS A 23 -9.63 8.36 -29.43
N ILE A 24 -9.32 7.79 -28.28
CA ILE A 24 -8.69 8.51 -27.17
C ILE A 24 -7.30 9.01 -27.58
N TYR A 25 -6.50 8.18 -28.24
CA TYR A 25 -5.18 8.56 -28.75
C TYR A 25 -5.26 9.74 -29.70
N LYS A 26 -6.26 9.76 -30.59
CA LYS A 26 -6.51 10.90 -31.46
C LYS A 26 -6.77 12.17 -30.66
N ILE A 27 -7.69 12.11 -29.70
CA ILE A 27 -8.01 13.25 -28.83
C ILE A 27 -6.76 13.74 -28.08
N ILE A 28 -5.98 12.83 -27.48
CA ILE A 28 -4.75 13.18 -26.75
C ILE A 28 -3.75 13.90 -27.68
N LYS A 29 -3.59 13.42 -28.92
CA LYS A 29 -2.73 14.05 -29.92
C LYS A 29 -3.24 15.42 -30.36
N ASP A 30 -4.56 15.60 -30.48
CA ASP A 30 -5.18 16.90 -30.80
C ASP A 30 -4.87 17.96 -29.70
N PHE A 31 -4.66 17.52 -28.45
CA PHE A 31 -4.18 18.37 -27.36
C PHE A 31 -2.64 18.55 -27.31
N GLY A 32 -1.91 18.08 -28.32
CA GLY A 32 -0.44 18.18 -28.39
C GLY A 32 0.30 17.23 -27.44
N MET A 33 -0.38 16.24 -26.89
CA MET A 33 0.20 15.22 -26.01
C MET A 33 0.48 13.93 -26.77
N ASN A 34 1.47 13.16 -26.30
CA ASN A 34 1.79 11.85 -26.87
C ASN A 34 1.54 10.76 -25.82
N PRO A 35 0.62 9.79 -26.08
CA PRO A 35 0.43 8.67 -25.19
C PRO A 35 1.69 7.79 -25.15
N ASN A 36 1.99 7.24 -23.98
CA ASN A 36 3.12 6.34 -23.79
C ASN A 36 2.69 4.89 -24.05
N ASP A 37 3.04 4.37 -25.23
CA ASP A 37 2.65 3.02 -25.65
C ASP A 37 3.27 1.92 -24.77
N ASP A 38 4.51 2.11 -24.30
CA ASP A 38 5.20 1.14 -23.43
C ASP A 38 4.52 0.96 -22.07
N LYS A 39 3.91 2.04 -21.56
CA LYS A 39 3.18 2.05 -20.30
C LYS A 39 1.69 1.71 -20.48
N THR A 40 1.16 1.76 -21.69
CA THR A 40 -0.25 1.52 -21.95
C THR A 40 -0.56 0.02 -21.93
N LYS A 41 -1.29 -0.41 -20.90
CA LYS A 41 -1.72 -1.81 -20.74
C LYS A 41 -3.19 -1.97 -21.09
N LYS A 42 -3.51 -3.08 -21.75
CA LYS A 42 -4.87 -3.47 -22.13
C LYS A 42 -5.14 -4.84 -21.53
N THR A 43 -6.18 -4.96 -20.72
CA THR A 43 -6.55 -6.24 -20.13
C THR A 43 -8.06 -6.32 -19.95
N LEU A 44 -8.60 -7.53 -20.17
CA LEU A 44 -9.97 -7.87 -19.81
C LEU A 44 -10.11 -8.18 -18.32
N ILE A 45 -8.99 -8.29 -17.61
CA ILE A 45 -8.92 -8.74 -16.23
C ILE A 45 -8.39 -7.59 -15.35
N PRO A 46 -9.26 -6.86 -14.63
CA PRO A 46 -8.86 -5.73 -13.80
C PRO A 46 -7.80 -6.07 -12.74
N LYS A 47 -7.76 -7.34 -12.28
CA LYS A 47 -6.89 -7.81 -11.19
C LYS A 47 -5.39 -7.69 -11.45
N GLU A 48 -4.99 -7.50 -12.71
CA GLU A 48 -3.58 -7.35 -13.12
C GLU A 48 -3.12 -5.90 -13.25
N ILE A 49 -4.00 -4.95 -12.93
CA ILE A 49 -3.72 -3.52 -13.06
C ILE A 49 -3.22 -2.96 -11.73
N LEU A 50 -2.05 -2.34 -11.80
CA LEU A 50 -1.47 -1.50 -10.75
C LEU A 50 -1.73 -0.03 -11.12
N TYR A 51 -2.44 0.70 -10.27
CA TYR A 51 -2.76 2.12 -10.47
C TYR A 51 -2.42 2.93 -9.23
N LEU A 52 -1.62 3.98 -9.35
CA LEU A 52 -1.20 4.82 -8.21
C LEU A 52 -0.61 4.02 -7.03
N GLY A 53 0.03 2.89 -7.34
CA GLY A 53 0.59 1.98 -6.35
C GLY A 53 -0.42 1.03 -5.69
N ILE A 54 -1.65 0.95 -6.22
CA ILE A 54 -2.74 0.10 -5.73
C ILE A 54 -3.07 -0.97 -6.76
N TRP A 55 -3.05 -2.23 -6.35
CA TRP A 55 -3.57 -3.32 -7.20
C TRP A 55 -5.08 -3.34 -7.10
N LEU A 56 -5.79 -3.45 -8.23
CA LEU A 56 -7.27 -3.51 -8.20
C LEU A 56 -7.83 -4.82 -7.61
N ASP A 57 -6.97 -5.79 -7.31
CA ASP A 57 -7.31 -7.00 -6.55
C ASP A 57 -6.89 -6.89 -5.08
N LYS A 58 -7.85 -7.00 -4.16
CA LYS A 58 -7.63 -6.87 -2.71
C LYS A 58 -6.52 -7.79 -2.21
N LYS A 59 -6.54 -9.06 -2.63
CA LYS A 59 -5.58 -10.07 -2.15
C LYS A 59 -4.15 -9.75 -2.61
N THR A 60 -4.01 -9.39 -3.88
CA THR A 60 -2.73 -9.02 -4.49
C THR A 60 -2.21 -7.73 -3.86
N HIS A 61 -3.08 -6.74 -3.65
CA HIS A 61 -2.73 -5.48 -3.00
C HIS A 61 -2.23 -5.68 -1.57
N LEU A 62 -2.96 -6.44 -0.75
CA LEU A 62 -2.58 -6.73 0.63
C LEU A 62 -1.21 -7.41 0.70
N LYS A 63 -0.94 -8.40 -0.17
CA LYS A 63 0.36 -9.06 -0.23
C LYS A 63 1.47 -8.07 -0.61
N PHE A 64 1.26 -7.27 -1.66
CA PHE A 64 2.22 -6.27 -2.13
C PHE A 64 2.54 -5.23 -1.05
N ASN A 65 1.51 -4.69 -0.39
CA ASN A 65 1.67 -3.74 0.70
C ASN A 65 2.45 -4.35 1.88
N LEU A 66 2.13 -5.58 2.29
CA LEU A 66 2.87 -6.26 3.35
C LEU A 66 4.36 -6.41 3.04
N ASP A 67 4.70 -6.75 1.79
CA ASP A 67 6.10 -6.91 1.38
C ASP A 67 6.84 -5.56 1.32
N LYS A 68 6.18 -4.51 0.81
CA LYS A 68 6.69 -3.13 0.82
C LYS A 68 6.95 -2.65 2.25
N VAL A 69 6.01 -2.91 3.16
CA VAL A 69 6.12 -2.55 4.57
C VAL A 69 7.24 -3.31 5.26
N LYS A 70 7.44 -4.61 4.99
CA LYS A 70 8.60 -5.36 5.51
C LYS A 70 9.94 -4.77 5.05
N ALA A 71 10.03 -4.35 3.78
CA ALA A 71 11.24 -3.72 3.27
C ALA A 71 11.52 -2.37 3.94
N ASN A 72 10.47 -1.55 4.13
CA ASN A 72 10.57 -0.26 4.81
C ASN A 72 10.83 -0.40 6.31
N PHE A 73 10.28 -1.43 6.95
CA PHE A 73 10.51 -1.77 8.36
C PHE A 73 12.02 -1.91 8.66
N LYS A 74 12.78 -2.58 7.78
CA LYS A 74 14.24 -2.71 7.96
C LYS A 74 14.96 -1.36 7.91
N LYS A 75 14.58 -0.49 6.97
CA LYS A 75 15.14 0.86 6.86
C LYS A 75 14.79 1.73 8.07
N LEU A 76 13.54 1.65 8.52
CA LEU A 76 13.01 2.38 9.67
C LEU A 76 13.74 2.02 10.96
N ILE A 77 14.01 0.72 11.19
CA ILE A 77 14.81 0.26 12.33
C ILE A 77 16.18 0.92 12.33
N ASN A 78 16.89 0.90 11.21
CA ASN A 78 18.24 1.47 11.12
C ASN A 78 18.23 2.96 11.46
N ILE A 79 17.27 3.73 10.93
CA ILE A 79 17.13 5.16 11.21
C ILE A 79 16.86 5.39 12.72
N LEU A 80 15.91 4.64 13.30
CA LEU A 80 15.52 4.83 14.70
C LEU A 80 16.59 4.35 15.69
N GLN A 81 17.43 3.38 15.31
CA GLN A 81 18.58 2.95 16.11
C GLN A 81 19.68 4.00 16.14
N GLN A 82 19.89 4.73 15.04
CA GLN A 82 20.87 5.81 14.95
C GLN A 82 20.46 7.09 15.67
N LYS A 83 19.20 7.20 16.12
CA LYS A 83 18.67 8.38 16.80
C LYS A 83 18.41 8.11 18.28
N ASN A 84 18.76 9.07 19.12
CA ASN A 84 18.50 9.06 20.57
C ASN A 84 17.04 9.42 20.90
N PHE A 85 16.07 8.79 20.24
CA PHE A 85 14.66 8.91 20.60
C PHE A 85 14.33 8.02 21.81
N SER A 86 13.38 8.48 22.64
CA SER A 86 12.81 7.66 23.70
C SER A 86 12.06 6.45 23.12
N ASN A 87 11.95 5.36 23.89
CA ASN A 87 11.23 4.16 23.45
C ASN A 87 9.76 4.47 23.12
N GLY A 88 9.10 5.33 23.89
CA GLY A 88 7.73 5.77 23.63
C GLY A 88 7.59 6.46 22.26
N LEU A 89 8.49 7.40 21.94
CA LEU A 89 8.48 8.11 20.67
C LEU A 89 8.81 7.17 19.50
N LYS A 90 9.77 6.25 19.68
CA LYS A 90 10.10 5.21 18.70
C LYS A 90 8.86 4.37 18.38
N ILE A 91 8.13 3.90 19.40
CA ILE A 91 6.92 3.08 19.21
C ILE A 91 5.82 3.86 18.49
N GLN A 92 5.56 5.11 18.88
CA GLN A 92 4.55 5.95 18.24
C GLN A 92 4.88 6.20 16.76
N PHE A 93 6.13 6.58 16.46
CA PHE A 93 6.59 6.76 15.09
C PHE A 93 6.45 5.47 14.28
N PHE A 94 6.81 4.34 14.90
CA PHE A 94 6.67 3.03 14.27
C PHE A 94 5.22 2.69 13.90
N LYS A 95 4.30 2.86 14.84
CA LYS A 95 2.86 2.61 14.62
C LYS A 95 2.33 3.49 13.52
N ALA A 96 2.62 4.80 13.57
CA ALA A 96 2.15 5.76 12.58
C ALA A 96 2.64 5.41 11.16
N VAL A 97 3.94 5.12 11.00
CA VAL A 97 4.50 4.76 9.67
C VAL A 97 3.93 3.44 9.17
N LEU A 98 3.84 2.41 10.01
CA LEU A 98 3.29 1.12 9.59
C LEU A 98 1.80 1.19 9.27
N HIS A 99 1.00 1.89 10.07
CA HIS A 99 -0.42 2.11 9.78
C HIS A 99 -0.59 2.87 8.47
N SER A 100 0.12 3.99 8.28
CA SER A 100 0.04 4.77 7.04
C SER A 100 0.36 3.92 5.81
N GLN A 101 1.42 3.10 5.87
CA GLN A 101 1.83 2.28 4.73
C GLN A 101 0.92 1.08 4.48
N LEU A 102 0.35 0.48 5.54
CA LEU A 102 -0.56 -0.66 5.39
C LEU A 102 -1.94 -0.21 4.92
N LEU A 103 -2.42 0.94 5.39
CA LEU A 103 -3.74 1.46 5.06
C LEU A 103 -3.79 2.15 3.69
N TYR A 104 -2.65 2.59 3.15
CA TYR A 104 -2.62 3.22 1.83
C TYR A 104 -3.15 2.27 0.73
N GLY A 105 -4.17 2.75 0.02
CA GLY A 105 -4.85 2.01 -1.03
C GLY A 105 -5.77 0.91 -0.52
N LEU A 106 -5.99 0.80 0.80
CA LEU A 106 -7.02 -0.08 1.32
C LEU A 106 -8.38 0.61 1.42
N GLU A 107 -8.43 1.94 1.33
CA GLU A 107 -9.66 2.74 1.31
C GLU A 107 -10.59 2.40 0.13
N ILE A 108 -10.05 1.77 -0.93
CA ILE A 108 -10.84 1.34 -2.09
C ILE A 108 -11.50 -0.02 -1.90
N PHE A 109 -11.18 -0.73 -0.82
CA PHE A 109 -11.72 -2.05 -0.53
C PHE A 109 -12.67 -2.00 0.66
N ASP A 110 -13.69 -2.85 0.64
CA ASP A 110 -14.50 -3.12 1.82
C ASP A 110 -13.64 -3.86 2.85
N LEU A 111 -13.14 -3.11 3.83
CA LEU A 111 -12.39 -3.62 4.97
C LEU A 111 -13.35 -4.00 6.09
N THR A 112 -13.13 -5.19 6.65
CA THR A 112 -13.86 -5.67 7.82
C THR A 112 -13.16 -5.29 9.10
N LYS A 113 -13.88 -5.34 10.24
CA LYS A 113 -13.24 -5.20 11.57
C LYS A 113 -12.14 -6.25 11.80
N THR A 114 -12.29 -7.44 11.21
CA THR A 114 -11.30 -8.51 11.25
C THR A 114 -10.02 -8.10 10.52
N ASP A 115 -10.13 -7.49 9.33
CA ASP A 115 -8.97 -7.01 8.55
C ASP A 115 -8.14 -6.00 9.37
N PHE A 116 -8.79 -5.06 10.06
CA PHE A 116 -8.09 -4.11 10.94
C PHE A 116 -7.41 -4.79 12.13
N LYS A 117 -8.08 -5.75 12.77
CA LYS A 117 -7.50 -6.50 13.90
C LYS A 117 -6.26 -7.28 13.50
N ASP A 118 -6.25 -7.86 12.30
CA ASP A 118 -5.10 -8.60 11.77
C ASP A 118 -3.92 -7.67 11.48
N ILE A 119 -4.19 -6.49 10.90
CA ILE A 119 -3.20 -5.42 10.70
C ILE A 119 -2.59 -5.01 12.04
N ASP A 120 -3.41 -4.71 13.04
CA ASP A 120 -2.93 -4.29 14.37
C ASP A 120 -2.12 -5.39 15.06
N THR A 121 -2.57 -6.64 14.98
CA THR A 121 -1.86 -7.79 15.54
C THR A 121 -0.48 -7.93 14.89
N TRP A 122 -0.41 -7.78 13.57
CA TRP A 122 0.84 -7.82 12.84
C TRP A 122 1.79 -6.68 13.26
N ILE A 123 1.29 -5.44 13.34
CA ILE A 123 2.06 -4.27 13.77
C ILE A 123 2.61 -4.48 15.20
N ASN A 124 1.76 -4.90 16.13
CA ASN A 124 2.17 -5.13 17.52
C ASN A 124 3.25 -6.21 17.60
N LYS A 125 3.12 -7.33 16.86
CA LYS A 125 4.16 -8.37 16.79
C LYS A 125 5.50 -7.82 16.28
N LYS A 126 5.46 -6.91 15.30
CA LYS A 126 6.66 -6.28 14.73
C LYS A 126 7.32 -5.29 15.70
N ILE A 127 6.54 -4.51 16.44
CA ILE A 127 7.03 -3.61 17.48
C ILE A 127 7.66 -4.39 18.62
N THR A 128 6.99 -5.43 19.12
CA THR A 128 7.54 -6.29 20.19
C THR A 128 8.87 -6.89 19.76
N LYS A 129 8.98 -7.39 18.52
CA LYS A 129 10.25 -7.90 17.99
C LYS A 129 11.33 -6.80 17.94
N PHE A 130 11.00 -5.57 17.53
CA PHE A 130 11.95 -4.46 17.52
C PHE A 130 12.45 -4.10 18.93
N LEU A 131 11.54 -4.00 19.91
CA LEU A 131 11.89 -3.68 21.29
C LEU A 131 12.75 -4.78 21.93
N LEU A 132 12.45 -6.06 21.66
CA LEU A 132 13.22 -7.19 22.19
C LEU A 132 14.64 -7.30 21.64
N ILE A 133 14.88 -6.83 20.40
CA ILE A 133 16.22 -6.82 19.78
C ILE A 133 17.08 -5.67 20.32
N ASN A 134 16.48 -4.70 21.03
CA ASN A 134 17.19 -3.57 21.60
C ASN A 134 17.60 -3.87 23.06
N PRO A 135 18.90 -4.11 23.36
CA PRO A 135 19.36 -4.61 24.67
C PRO A 135 19.13 -3.63 25.84
N HIS A 136 18.79 -2.36 25.56
CA HIS A 136 18.43 -1.36 26.56
C HIS A 136 16.91 -1.14 26.69
N SER A 137 16.07 -1.94 26.03
CA SER A 137 14.63 -1.85 26.20
C SER A 137 14.21 -2.62 27.46
N PRO A 138 13.54 -2.00 28.44
CA PRO A 138 12.88 -2.77 29.50
C PRO A 138 11.90 -3.74 28.83
N ARG A 139 11.84 -4.97 29.31
CA ARG A 139 10.89 -6.00 28.85
C ARG A 139 9.47 -5.47 29.02
N LEU A 140 8.91 -4.89 27.96
CA LEU A 140 7.54 -4.37 27.96
C LEU A 140 6.58 -5.55 27.80
N ILE A 141 6.07 -6.03 28.93
CA ILE A 141 4.90 -6.90 28.99
C ILE A 141 3.69 -6.02 28.63
N TYR A 142 3.21 -6.10 27.40
CA TYR A 142 1.90 -5.53 27.05
C TYR A 142 0.83 -6.35 27.76
N LYS A 143 0.28 -5.84 28.87
CA LYS A 143 -1.05 -6.24 29.32
C LYS A 143 -2.03 -5.64 28.31
N THR A 144 -2.60 -6.49 27.46
CA THR A 144 -3.83 -6.12 26.75
C THR A 144 -4.91 -5.98 27.82
N GLU A 145 -5.28 -4.75 28.15
CA GLU A 145 -6.54 -4.50 28.85
C GLU A 145 -7.67 -4.89 27.90
N ALA A 146 -8.15 -6.12 28.06
CA ALA A 146 -9.48 -6.48 27.62
C ALA A 146 -10.45 -5.66 28.47
N LYS A 147 -11.04 -4.62 27.88
CA LYS A 147 -12.22 -3.99 28.47
C LYS A 147 -13.39 -4.95 28.27
N ASN A 148 -13.93 -5.41 29.39
CA ASN A 148 -15.21 -6.13 29.49
C ASN A 148 -16.35 -5.27 28.95
#